data_AF-A0A7W1QAI7-F1
#
_entry.id   AF-A0A7W1QAI7-F1
#
_cell.length_a   1.000
_cell.length_b   1.000
_cell.length_c   1.000
_cell.angle_alpha   90.00
_cell.angle_beta   90.00
_cell.angle_gamma   90.00
#
_symmetry.space_group_name_H-M   'P 1'
#
loop_
_entity.id
_entity.type
_entity.pdbx_description
1 polymer ?
#
loop_
_entity_poly.entity_id
_entity_poly.type
_entity_poly.pdbx_seq_one_letter_code
_entity_poly.pdbx_strand_id
1 'polypeptide(L)'
;MGRPSVAHATATGKVMLAFGAGGLPSVPLAARTRRTITTRAALEQELERVRARGWAESIGEREDDLNAVAAPISDNRSAPVAILGVQGPASRFNAKRIRAAIVLLREHAEGLSAALGARRPV
;
A
#
# COMPACT_ATOMS: atom_id res chain seq x y z
N MET A 1 -4.56 13.44 19.47
CA MET A 1 -5.61 12.41 19.58
C MET A 1 -5.76 11.72 18.24
N GLY A 2 -5.25 10.49 18.12
CA GLY A 2 -5.13 9.77 16.85
C GLY A 2 -6.45 9.14 16.44
N ARG A 3 -6.84 9.31 15.17
CA ARG A 3 -7.91 8.50 14.58
C ARG A 3 -7.50 7.02 14.67
N PRO A 4 -8.44 6.08 14.91
CA PRO A 4 -8.13 4.65 14.88
C PRO A 4 -7.40 4.32 13.58
N SER A 5 -6.32 3.52 13.67
CA SER A 5 -5.45 3.23 12.54
C SER A 5 -6.27 2.79 11.33
N VAL A 6 -6.13 3.52 10.23
CA VAL A 6 -6.66 3.14 8.91
C VAL A 6 -5.57 2.50 8.04
N ALA A 7 -4.39 2.26 8.62
CA ALA A 7 -3.24 1.79 7.87
C ALA A 7 -3.52 0.43 7.21
N HIS A 8 -4.19 -0.47 7.91
CA HIS A 8 -4.59 -1.78 7.38
C HIS A 8 -5.60 -1.70 6.23
N ALA A 9 -6.34 -0.60 6.12
CA ALA A 9 -7.43 -0.41 5.16
C ALA A 9 -7.07 0.53 3.99
N THR A 10 -5.81 0.97 3.88
CA THR A 10 -5.35 1.88 2.83
C THR A 10 -4.15 1.30 2.09
N ALA A 11 -4.00 1.60 0.80
CA ALA A 11 -2.86 1.13 0.02
C ALA A 11 -1.54 1.66 0.60
N THR A 12 -1.45 2.98 0.87
CA THR A 12 -0.27 3.61 1.50
C THR A 12 0.02 3.01 2.88
N GLY A 13 -1.01 2.80 3.69
CA GLY A 13 -0.83 2.20 5.01
C GLY A 13 -0.31 0.77 4.96
N LYS A 14 -0.79 -0.04 4.01
CA LYS A 14 -0.26 -1.39 3.77
C LYS A 14 1.19 -1.36 3.30
N VAL A 15 1.59 -0.42 2.42
CA VAL A 15 3.00 -0.22 2.07
C VAL A 15 3.83 0.13 3.31
N MET A 16 3.35 1.08 4.12
CA MET A 16 4.02 1.46 5.37
C MET A 16 4.18 0.27 6.33
N LEU A 17 3.14 -0.55 6.50
CA LEU A 17 3.17 -1.73 7.37
C LEU A 17 4.04 -2.87 6.80
N ALA A 18 4.12 -2.99 5.48
CA ALA A 18 4.90 -4.01 4.81
C ALA A 18 6.41 -3.73 4.87
N PHE A 19 6.81 -2.48 4.63
CA PHE A 19 8.22 -2.11 4.44
C PHE A 19 8.80 -1.22 5.54
N GLY A 20 7.97 -0.57 6.36
CA GLY A 20 8.41 0.31 7.45
C GLY A 20 8.78 -0.46 8.73
N ALA A 21 9.41 0.25 9.67
CA ALA A 21 9.91 -0.33 10.93
C ALA A 21 8.85 -0.52 12.04
N GLY A 22 7.60 -0.12 11.79
CA GLY A 22 6.57 0.01 12.84
C GLY A 22 5.84 -1.29 13.24
N GLY A 23 6.11 -2.40 12.57
CA GLY A 23 5.42 -3.67 12.81
C GLY A 23 3.90 -3.59 12.56
N LEU A 24 3.19 -4.64 12.97
CA LEU A 24 1.73 -4.70 12.83
C LEU A 24 1.03 -3.87 13.91
N PRO A 25 -0.16 -3.30 13.62
CA PRO A 25 -0.93 -2.58 14.62
C PRO A 25 -1.22 -3.44 15.85
N SER A 26 -1.04 -2.89 17.05
CA SER A 26 -1.42 -3.54 18.32
C SER A 26 -2.88 -3.30 18.71
N VAL A 27 -3.52 -2.31 18.08
CA VAL A 27 -4.93 -1.96 18.28
C VAL A 27 -5.86 -2.81 17.40
N PRO A 28 -7.14 -2.97 17.79
CA PRO A 28 -8.12 -3.65 16.94
C PRO A 28 -8.23 -3.04 15.54
N LEU A 29 -8.33 -3.89 14.53
CA LEU A 29 -8.49 -3.49 13.13
C LEU A 29 -9.96 -3.17 12.87
N ALA A 30 -10.33 -1.90 13.06
CA ALA A 30 -11.72 -1.46 12.90
C ALA A 30 -12.23 -1.71 11.48
N ALA A 31 -13.39 -2.35 11.37
CA ALA A 31 -14.12 -2.50 10.12
C ALA A 31 -14.63 -1.13 9.66
N ARG A 32 -14.36 -0.76 8.40
CA ARG A 32 -14.88 0.47 7.78
C ARG A 32 -15.91 0.17 6.70
N THR A 33 -15.71 -0.95 6.01
CA THR A 33 -16.59 -1.52 5.00
C THR A 33 -16.60 -3.03 5.17
N ARG A 34 -17.42 -3.73 4.38
CA ARG A 34 -17.43 -5.20 4.33
C ARG A 34 -16.15 -5.80 3.76
N ARG A 35 -15.32 -4.99 3.09
CA ARG A 35 -14.06 -5.42 2.47
C ARG A 35 -12.84 -5.15 3.36
N THR A 36 -13.01 -4.42 4.45
CA THR A 36 -11.89 -4.12 5.36
C THR A 36 -11.30 -5.40 5.93
N ILE A 37 -9.97 -5.53 5.89
CA ILE A 37 -9.25 -6.59 6.60
C ILE A 37 -9.34 -6.33 8.11
N THR A 38 -9.96 -7.21 8.88
CA THR A 38 -10.21 -6.99 10.32
C THR A 38 -9.46 -7.94 11.25
N THR A 39 -8.70 -8.89 10.71
CA THR A 39 -7.92 -9.84 11.52
C THR A 39 -6.42 -9.66 11.29
N ARG A 40 -5.63 -9.91 12.34
CA ARG A 40 -4.17 -9.88 12.28
C ARG A 40 -3.62 -10.85 11.23
N ALA A 41 -4.07 -12.10 11.24
CA ALA A 41 -3.61 -13.12 10.31
C ALA A 41 -3.88 -12.76 8.85
N ALA A 42 -5.07 -12.21 8.54
CA ALA A 42 -5.36 -11.77 7.17
C ALA A 42 -4.53 -10.55 6.76
N LEU A 43 -4.25 -9.63 7.69
CA LEU A 43 -3.37 -8.51 7.44
C LEU A 43 -1.93 -9.00 7.19
N GLU A 44 -1.41 -9.93 7.99
CA GLU A 44 -0.09 -10.54 7.78
C GLU A 44 0.05 -11.14 6.38
N GLN A 45 -0.92 -11.94 5.96
CA GLN A 45 -0.95 -12.53 4.61
C GLN A 45 -1.04 -11.47 3.50
N GLU A 46 -1.78 -10.37 3.71
CA GLU A 46 -1.80 -9.25 2.78
C GLU A 46 -0.43 -8.57 2.71
N LEU A 47 0.22 -8.32 3.84
CA LEU A 47 1.52 -7.67 3.87
C LEU A 47 2.63 -8.54 3.26
N GLU A 48 2.57 -9.86 3.42
CA GLU A 48 3.44 -10.79 2.69
C GLU A 48 3.27 -10.65 1.18
N ARG A 49 2.01 -10.61 0.69
CA ARG A 49 1.73 -10.37 -0.73
C ARG A 49 2.24 -9.01 -1.18
N VAL A 50 2.08 -7.96 -0.37
CA VAL A 50 2.60 -6.62 -0.64
C VAL A 50 4.13 -6.62 -0.76
N ARG A 51 4.84 -7.30 0.15
CA ARG A 51 6.30 -7.45 0.11
C ARG A 51 6.75 -8.19 -1.15
N ALA A 52 6.08 -9.29 -1.48
CA ALA A 52 6.42 -10.11 -2.65
C ALA A 52 6.22 -9.36 -3.98
N ARG A 53 5.15 -8.55 -4.10
CA ARG A 53 4.83 -7.84 -5.34
C ARG A 53 5.44 -6.43 -5.43
N GLY A 54 5.88 -5.86 -4.31
CA GLY A 54 6.46 -4.50 -4.25
C GLY A 54 5.45 -3.36 -4.29
N TRP A 55 4.16 -3.63 -4.08
CA TRP A 55 3.09 -2.62 -4.07
C TRP A 55 1.87 -3.12 -3.30
N ALA A 56 0.96 -2.23 -2.95
CA ALA A 56 -0.29 -2.54 -2.27
C ALA A 56 -1.49 -1.95 -3.00
N GLU A 57 -2.65 -2.55 -2.77
CA GLU A 57 -3.95 -1.99 -3.13
C GLU A 57 -4.89 -1.93 -1.94
N SER A 58 -5.89 -1.06 -2.07
CA SER A 58 -7.05 -1.00 -1.20
C SER A 58 -8.27 -0.86 -2.09
N ILE A 59 -9.15 -1.86 -2.09
CA ILE A 59 -10.33 -1.93 -2.96
C ILE A 59 -11.58 -1.81 -2.12
N GLY A 60 -12.07 -0.59 -1.98
CA GLY A 60 -13.23 -0.29 -1.16
C GLY A 60 -13.04 -0.62 0.33
N GLU A 61 -11.80 -0.69 0.83
CA GLU A 61 -11.55 -1.17 2.21
C GLU A 61 -11.69 -0.06 3.25
N ARG A 62 -11.39 1.19 2.88
CA ARG A 62 -11.59 2.36 3.73
C ARG A 62 -12.99 2.93 3.58
N GLU A 63 -13.46 3.04 2.33
CA GLU A 63 -14.74 3.58 1.91
C GLU A 63 -15.18 2.79 0.68
N ASP A 64 -16.45 2.39 0.55
CA ASP A 64 -16.89 1.47 -0.51
C ASP A 64 -16.65 1.99 -1.94
N ASP A 65 -16.71 3.31 -2.14
CA ASP A 65 -16.44 3.97 -3.43
C ASP A 65 -14.99 4.46 -3.56
N LEU A 66 -14.04 3.95 -2.77
CA LEU A 66 -12.64 4.36 -2.88
C LEU A 66 -11.73 3.17 -3.19
N ASN A 67 -11.04 3.28 -4.32
CA ASN A 67 -9.93 2.38 -4.65
C ASN A 67 -8.61 3.14 -4.64
N ALA A 68 -7.54 2.44 -4.26
CA ALA A 68 -6.20 2.99 -4.23
C ALA A 68 -5.14 1.92 -4.53
N VAL A 69 -4.01 2.35 -5.08
CA VAL A 69 -2.77 1.59 -5.21
C VAL A 69 -1.59 2.42 -4.72
N ALA A 70 -0.57 1.77 -4.16
CA ALA A 70 0.62 2.44 -3.64
C ALA A 70 1.87 1.56 -3.77
N ALA A 71 3.04 2.18 -3.94
CA ALA A 71 4.34 1.53 -3.99
C ALA A 71 5.36 2.30 -3.14
N PRO A 72 6.32 1.62 -2.49
CA PRO A 72 7.37 2.28 -1.74
C PRO A 72 8.36 2.96 -2.68
N ILE A 73 8.95 4.06 -2.21
CA ILE A 73 10.15 4.66 -2.78
C ILE A 73 11.25 4.47 -1.75
N SER A 74 12.36 3.85 -2.14
CA SER A 74 13.45 3.50 -1.24
C SER A 74 14.74 4.25 -1.56
N ASP A 75 15.61 4.38 -0.57
CA ASP A 75 16.94 4.95 -0.72
C ASP A 75 18.02 3.88 -0.98
N ASN A 76 19.29 4.29 -0.96
CA ASN A 76 20.45 3.43 -1.16
C ASN A 76 20.67 2.35 -0.08
N ARG A 77 19.94 2.40 1.03
CA ARG A 77 19.93 1.37 2.08
C ARG A 77 18.77 0.40 1.94
N SER A 78 18.03 0.48 0.84
CA SER A 78 16.78 -0.28 0.61
C SER A 78 15.70 0.00 1.66
N ALA A 79 15.81 1.12 2.39
CA ALA A 79 14.82 1.54 3.36
C ALA A 79 13.76 2.41 2.65
N PRO A 80 12.46 2.18 2.85
CA PRO A 80 11.42 3.04 2.28
C PRO A 80 11.50 4.43 2.91
N VAL A 81 11.72 5.45 2.10
CA VAL A 81 11.80 6.86 2.50
C VAL A 81 10.55 7.65 2.11
N ALA A 82 9.80 7.17 1.12
CA ALA A 82 8.52 7.74 0.71
C ALA A 82 7.59 6.65 0.16
N ILE A 83 6.34 7.02 -0.12
CA ILE A 83 5.34 6.13 -0.73
C ILE A 83 4.64 6.92 -1.83
N LEU A 84 4.62 6.37 -3.05
CA LEU A 84 3.85 6.90 -4.16
C LEU A 84 2.50 6.20 -4.20
N GLY A 85 1.40 6.94 -4.37
CA GLY A 85 0.06 6.36 -4.42
C GLY A 85 -0.87 7.08 -5.37
N VAL A 86 -1.81 6.32 -5.92
CA VAL A 86 -2.90 6.81 -6.78
C VAL A 86 -4.22 6.28 -6.23
N GLN A 87 -5.20 7.16 -6.08
CA GLN A 87 -6.53 6.79 -5.58
C GLN A 87 -7.62 7.51 -6.34
N GLY A 88 -8.82 6.93 -6.38
CA GLY A 88 -9.98 7.58 -6.99
C GLY A 88 -11.27 6.78 -6.77
N PRO A 89 -12.42 7.34 -7.22
CA PRO A 89 -13.71 6.70 -7.06
C PRO A 89 -13.74 5.31 -7.68
N ALA A 90 -14.33 4.31 -7.03
CA ALA A 90 -14.32 2.92 -7.48
C ALA A 90 -14.95 2.76 -8.88
N SER A 91 -15.97 3.57 -9.18
CA SER A 91 -16.59 3.67 -10.51
C SER A 91 -15.60 4.05 -11.62
N ARG A 92 -14.66 4.95 -11.34
CA ARG A 92 -13.66 5.47 -12.29
C ARG A 92 -12.28 4.86 -12.11
N PHE A 93 -11.99 4.21 -11.00
CA PHE A 93 -10.73 3.55 -10.73
C PHE A 93 -10.97 2.06 -10.50
N ASN A 94 -11.59 1.44 -11.51
CA ASN A 94 -11.94 0.02 -11.53
C ASN A 94 -10.72 -0.87 -11.82
N ALA A 95 -10.93 -2.19 -11.77
CA ALA A 95 -9.87 -3.19 -11.93
C ALA A 95 -9.02 -3.02 -13.21
N LYS A 96 -9.60 -2.62 -14.34
CA LYS A 96 -8.85 -2.38 -15.58
C LYS A 96 -7.89 -1.20 -15.43
N ARG A 97 -8.36 -0.10 -14.86
CA ARG A 97 -7.55 1.11 -14.63
C ARG A 97 -6.51 0.90 -13.53
N ILE A 98 -6.84 0.14 -12.50
CA ILE A 98 -5.89 -0.27 -11.45
C ILE A 98 -4.72 -1.05 -12.08
N ARG A 99 -4.99 -2.06 -12.92
CA ARG A 99 -3.93 -2.82 -13.59
C ARG A 99 -3.00 -1.94 -14.42
N ALA A 100 -3.56 -0.98 -15.17
CA ALA A 100 -2.75 -0.02 -15.93
C ALA A 100 -1.95 0.91 -15.01
N ALA A 101 -2.57 1.41 -13.94
CA ALA A 101 -1.94 2.29 -12.97
C ALA A 101 -0.79 1.62 -12.22
N ILE A 102 -0.90 0.32 -11.88
CA ILE A 102 0.17 -0.43 -11.19
C ILE A 102 1.45 -0.45 -12.02
N VAL A 103 1.35 -0.63 -13.35
CA VAL A 103 2.52 -0.64 -14.23
C VAL A 103 3.26 0.69 -14.15
N LEU A 104 2.54 1.81 -14.38
CA LEU A 104 3.11 3.15 -14.35
C LEU A 104 3.59 3.54 -12.94
N LEU A 105 2.82 3.19 -11.91
CA LEU A 105 3.16 3.46 -10.51
C LEU A 105 4.49 2.83 -10.14
N ARG A 106 4.69 1.57 -10.52
CA ARG A 106 5.94 0.85 -10.25
C ARG A 106 7.11 1.46 -11.01
N GLU A 107 6.94 1.71 -12.29
CA GLU A 107 7.98 2.34 -13.12
C GLU A 107 8.43 3.68 -12.52
N HIS A 108 7.50 4.54 -12.12
CA HIS A 108 7.82 5.83 -11.52
C HIS A 108 8.40 5.70 -10.10
N ALA A 109 7.89 4.78 -9.27
CA ALA A 109 8.46 4.55 -7.94
C ALA A 109 9.89 3.99 -8.01
N GLU A 110 10.16 3.08 -8.95
CA GLU A 110 11.49 2.55 -9.22
C GLU A 110 12.43 3.64 -9.75
N GLY A 111 11.96 4.49 -10.67
CA GLY A 111 12.72 5.64 -11.18
C GLY A 111 13.08 6.66 -10.09
N LEU A 112 12.13 6.99 -9.22
CA LEU A 112 12.38 7.86 -8.06
C LEU A 112 13.35 7.22 -7.06
N SER A 113 13.22 5.92 -6.82
CA SER A 113 14.14 5.18 -5.94
C SER A 113 15.56 5.19 -6.51
N ALA A 114 15.72 4.99 -7.82
CA ALA A 114 17.01 5.07 -8.50
C ALA A 114 17.63 6.48 -8.40
N ALA A 115 16.84 7.53 -8.56
CA ALA A 115 17.29 8.91 -8.37
C ALA A 115 17.74 9.19 -6.92
N LEU A 116 17.18 8.47 -5.94
CA LEU A 116 17.57 8.51 -4.53
C LEU A 116 18.69 7.51 -4.17
N GLY A 117 19.24 6.80 -5.16
CA GLY A 117 20.40 5.92 -5.02
C GLY A 117 20.09 4.46 -4.68
N ALA A 118 18.82 4.03 -4.75
CA ALA A 118 18.48 2.62 -4.57
C ALA A 118 19.12 1.75 -5.66
N ARG A 119 19.71 0.62 -5.25
CA ARG A 119 20.21 -0.40 -6.19
C ARG A 119 19.05 -1.31 -6.59
N ARG A 120 18.91 -1.60 -7.88
CA ARG A 120 17.96 -2.63 -8.34
C ARG A 120 18.35 -3.97 -7.70
N PRO A 121 17.38 -4.74 -7.16
CA PRO A 121 17.64 -6.14 -6.82
C PRO A 121 18.07 -6.86 -8.11
N VAL A 122 19.18 -7.59 -8.04
CA VAL A 122 19.74 -8.40 -9.14
C VAL A 122 18.90 -9.66 -9.29
#